data_AF-A0A377YWK6-F1
#
_entry.id   AF-A0A377YWK6-F1
#
_cell.length_a   1.000
_cell.length_b   1.000
_cell.length_c   1.000
_cell.angle_alpha   90.00
_cell.angle_beta   90.00
_cell.angle_gamma   90.00
#
_symmetry.space_group_name_H-M   'P 1'
#
loop_
_entity.id
_entity.type
_entity.pdbx_description
1 polymer ?
#
loop_
_entity_poly.entity_id
_entity_poly.type
_entity_poly.pdbx_seq_one_letter_code
_entity_poly.pdbx_strand_id
1 'polypeptide(L)'
;MVAIRQDRAGSPKSVAAVGHEAKQMLGRTPGNIAAIRPMKDGVIADFFVTEKMLQHFIKQVHSNSFMRPSPARAGVCTGWRNPGRTSRYS
;
A
#
# COMPACT_ATOMS: atom_id res chain seq x y z
N MET A 1 -12.58 -2.00 13.10
CA MET A 1 -13.13 -0.63 12.97
C MET A 1 -12.44 0.04 11.80
N VAL A 2 -13.17 0.84 11.01
CA VAL A 2 -12.68 1.44 9.76
C VAL A 2 -13.18 2.88 9.66
N ALA A 3 -12.34 3.79 9.18
CA ALA A 3 -12.73 5.15 8.83
C ALA A 3 -12.81 5.28 7.31
N ILE A 4 -13.93 5.79 6.81
CA ILE A 4 -14.17 6.03 5.38
C ILE A 4 -14.19 7.52 5.13
N ARG A 5 -13.52 7.94 4.06
CA ARG A 5 -13.65 9.28 3.51
C ARG A 5 -14.80 9.30 2.51
N GLN A 6 -15.72 10.21 2.71
CA GLN A 6 -16.87 10.45 1.85
C GLN A 6 -16.68 11.80 1.17
N ASP A 7 -15.78 11.83 0.20
CA ASP A 7 -15.79 12.89 -0.80
C ASP A 7 -17.10 12.82 -1.62
N ARG A 8 -17.51 13.95 -2.17
CA ARG A 8 -18.82 14.26 -2.79
C ARG A 8 -19.67 13.06 -3.24
N ALA A 9 -20.99 13.19 -3.11
CA ALA A 9 -21.99 12.25 -3.65
C ALA A 9 -21.71 11.88 -5.12
N GLY A 10 -21.03 10.76 -5.34
CA GLY A 10 -20.54 10.34 -6.65
C GLY A 10 -19.15 9.67 -6.63
N SER A 11 -18.30 9.96 -5.63
CA SER A 11 -17.01 9.29 -5.53
C SER A 11 -17.06 7.95 -4.81
N PRO A 12 -16.17 7.01 -5.18
CA PRO A 12 -16.08 5.72 -4.51
C PRO A 12 -15.59 5.91 -3.07
N LYS A 13 -16.33 5.32 -2.11
CA LYS A 13 -15.97 5.30 -0.69
C LYS A 13 -14.53 4.80 -0.52
N SER A 14 -13.68 5.64 0.04
CA SER A 14 -12.25 5.38 0.23
C SER A 14 -11.94 5.10 1.69
N VAL A 15 -11.10 4.10 1.97
CA VAL A 15 -10.67 3.81 3.34
C VAL A 15 -9.59 4.81 3.74
N ALA A 16 -9.87 5.62 4.76
CA ALA A 16 -8.95 6.61 5.31
C ALA A 16 -8.02 5.99 6.36
N ALA A 17 -8.55 5.12 7.22
CA ALA A 17 -7.78 4.43 8.26
C ALA A 17 -8.48 3.13 8.70
N VAL A 18 -7.71 2.21 9.28
CA VAL A 18 -8.23 0.95 9.85
C VAL A 18 -7.70 0.72 11.27
N GLY A 19 -8.43 -0.05 12.07
CA GLY A 19 -7.95 -0.50 13.38
C GLY A 19 -7.85 0.63 14.42
N HIS A 20 -6.66 0.80 15.01
CA HIS A 20 -6.43 1.76 16.10
C HIS A 20 -6.49 3.20 15.61
N GLU A 21 -5.96 3.49 14.41
CA GLU A 21 -6.05 4.81 13.79
C GLU A 21 -7.50 5.22 13.53
N ALA A 22 -8.31 4.30 13.00
CA ALA A 22 -9.75 4.53 12.83
C ALA A 22 -10.47 4.78 14.16
N LYS A 23 -10.02 4.14 15.25
CA LYS A 23 -10.57 4.38 16.60
C LYS A 23 -10.18 5.75 17.14
N GLN A 24 -8.98 6.25 16.85
CA GLN A 24 -8.55 7.60 17.24
C GLN A 24 -9.31 8.70 16.49
N MET A 25 -9.83 8.38 15.29
CA MET A 25 -10.69 9.25 14.51
C MET A 25 -12.12 9.35 15.09
N LEU A 26 -12.56 8.44 15.96
CA LEU A 26 -13.84 8.59 16.66
C LEU A 26 -13.87 9.89 17.46
N GLY A 27 -14.88 10.72 17.18
CA GLY A 27 -15.07 12.00 17.87
C GLY A 27 -14.12 13.12 17.42
N ARG A 28 -13.22 12.87 16.46
CA ARG A 28 -12.30 13.88 15.89
C ARG A 28 -12.43 14.07 14.38
N THR A 29 -13.40 13.41 13.74
CA THR A 29 -13.59 13.46 12.29
C THR A 29 -14.36 14.70 11.84
N PRO A 30 -13.81 15.54 10.93
CA PRO A 30 -14.59 16.55 10.22
C PRO A 30 -15.64 15.83 9.35
N GLY A 31 -16.78 16.49 9.07
CA GLY A 31 -18.00 15.87 8.51
C GLY A 31 -17.89 15.09 7.18
N ASN A 32 -16.70 15.01 6.58
CA ASN A 32 -16.39 14.19 5.41
C ASN A 32 -15.89 12.76 5.79
N ILE A 33 -15.47 12.51 7.02
CA ILE A 33 -14.96 11.18 7.43
C ILE A 33 -15.95 10.50 8.37
N ALA A 34 -16.37 9.29 7.99
CA ALA A 34 -17.29 8.46 8.77
C ALA A 34 -16.55 7.25 9.36
N ALA A 35 -16.59 7.11 10.68
CA ALA A 35 -16.01 5.96 11.37
C ALA A 35 -17.09 4.88 11.54
N ILE A 36 -16.94 3.76 10.83
CA ILE A 36 -17.92 2.67 10.79
C ILE A 36 -17.32 1.32 11.17
N ARG A 37 -18.17 0.41 11.64
CA ARG A 37 -17.80 -0.97 11.93
C ARG A 37 -18.46 -1.89 10.90
N PRO A 38 -17.70 -2.40 9.92
CA PRO A 38 -18.28 -3.14 8.80
C PRO A 38 -18.70 -4.59 9.16
N MET A 39 -18.37 -5.05 10.37
CA MET A 39 -18.79 -6.35 10.89
C MET A 39 -19.37 -6.23 12.30
N LYS A 40 -20.52 -6.86 12.54
CA LYS A 40 -21.22 -6.88 13.83
C LYS A 40 -21.60 -8.32 14.17
N ASP A 41 -21.26 -8.78 15.37
CA ASP A 41 -21.59 -10.13 15.88
C ASP A 41 -21.19 -11.28 14.93
N GLY A 42 -20.07 -11.12 14.21
CA GLY A 42 -19.59 -12.08 13.22
C GLY A 42 -20.24 -11.98 11.84
N VAL A 43 -21.20 -11.08 11.65
CA VAL A 43 -21.90 -10.85 10.38
C VAL A 43 -21.31 -9.64 9.65
N ILE A 44 -21.14 -9.75 8.34
CA ILE A 44 -20.71 -8.67 7.46
C ILE A 44 -21.90 -7.75 7.18
N ALA A 45 -21.82 -6.49 7.58
CA ALA A 45 -22.87 -5.51 7.36
C ALA A 45 -22.78 -4.83 5.99
N ASP A 46 -21.57 -4.66 5.46
CA ASP A 46 -21.33 -4.06 4.15
C ASP A 46 -20.11 -4.74 3.49
N PHE A 47 -20.35 -5.42 2.37
CA PHE A 47 -19.31 -6.15 1.64
C PHE A 47 -18.28 -5.22 1.00
N PHE A 48 -18.70 -4.07 0.47
CA PHE A 48 -17.81 -3.14 -0.20
C PHE A 48 -16.79 -2.56 0.79
N VAL A 49 -17.28 -2.15 1.97
CA VAL A 49 -16.40 -1.62 3.02
C VAL A 49 -15.48 -2.71 3.57
N THR A 50 -16.03 -3.91 3.79
CA THR A 50 -15.26 -5.04 4.32
C THR A 50 -14.15 -5.47 3.36
N GLU A 51 -14.43 -5.52 2.05
CA GLU A 51 -13.43 -5.80 1.03
C GLU A 51 -12.29 -4.79 1.09
N LYS A 52 -12.60 -3.49 1.10
CA LYS A 52 -11.57 -2.44 1.15
C LYS A 52 -10.75 -2.49 2.43
N MET A 53 -11.39 -2.80 3.56
CA MET A 53 -10.70 -3.03 4.83
C MET A 53 -9.71 -4.19 4.73
N LEU A 54 -10.15 -5.33 4.19
CA LEU A 54 -9.31 -6.52 4.03
C LEU A 54 -8.16 -6.26 3.06
N GLN A 55 -8.42 -5.64 1.91
CA GLN A 55 -7.39 -5.23 0.96
C GLN A 55 -6.36 -4.31 1.62
N HIS A 56 -6.79 -3.35 2.44
CA HIS A 56 -5.88 -2.47 3.19
C HIS A 56 -5.03 -3.27 4.19
N PHE A 57 -5.64 -4.21 4.91
CA PHE A 57 -4.93 -5.03 5.89
C PHE A 57 -3.89 -5.95 5.24
N ILE A 58 -4.26 -6.64 4.15
CA ILE A 58 -3.35 -7.50 3.37
C ILE A 58 -2.19 -6.68 2.82
N LYS A 59 -2.46 -5.50 2.25
CA LYS A 59 -1.42 -4.60 1.75
C LYS A 59 -0.45 -4.18 2.86
N GLN A 60 -0.96 -3.76 4.02
CA GLN A 60 -0.11 -3.36 5.15
C GLN A 60 0.82 -4.47 5.64
N VAL A 61 0.31 -5.70 5.74
CA VAL A 61 1.15 -6.84 6.18
C VAL A 61 2.12 -7.30 5.09
N HIS A 62 1.72 -7.26 3.82
CA HIS A 62 2.61 -7.63 2.70
C HIS A 62 3.65 -6.54 2.37
N SER A 63 3.38 -5.26 2.63
CA SER A 63 4.38 -4.20 2.45
C SER A 63 5.57 -4.36 3.40
N ASN A 64 5.37 -5.02 4.55
CA ASN A 64 6.44 -5.35 5.49
C ASN A 64 7.30 -6.54 5.03
N SER A 65 6.85 -7.31 4.03
CA SER A 65 7.59 -8.44 3.44
C SER A 65 8.46 -8.03 2.25
N PHE A 66 8.64 -6.72 1.99
CA PHE A 66 9.54 -6.23 0.94
C PHE A 66 11.03 -6.14 1.38
N MET A 67 11.44 -6.82 2.45
CA MET A 67 12.84 -7.26 2.53
C MET A 67 12.97 -8.61 1.83
N ARG A 68 12.99 -8.54 0.50
CA ARG A 68 13.68 -9.55 -0.30
C ARG A 68 15.17 -9.30 -0.02
N PRO A 69 15.94 -10.22 0.58
CA PRO A 69 17.38 -10.08 0.52
C PRO A 69 17.73 -10.18 -0.97
N SER A 70 18.19 -9.08 -1.55
CA SER A 70 18.96 -9.15 -2.78
C SER A 70 20.12 -10.12 -2.50
N PRO A 71 20.29 -11.25 -3.19
CA PRO A 71 21.59 -11.88 -3.20
C PRO A 71 22.50 -10.91 -3.95
N ALA A 72 23.27 -10.15 -3.19
CA ALA A 72 24.38 -9.40 -3.73
C ALA A 72 25.41 -10.39 -4.30
N ARG A 73 26.00 -9.99 -5.44
CA ARG A 73 27.26 -10.45 -6.05
C ARG A 73 27.22 -11.72 -6.90
N ALA A 74 27.26 -11.48 -8.21
CA ALA A 74 28.44 -11.92 -8.99
C ALA A 74 29.01 -10.68 -9.69
N GLY A 75 29.96 -10.03 -9.03
CA GLY A 75 30.90 -9.16 -9.73
C GLY A 75 31.78 -10.08 -10.58
N VAL A 76 31.49 -10.19 -11.87
CA VAL A 76 32.44 -10.79 -12.80
C VAL A 76 33.40 -9.68 -13.22
N CYS A 77 34.54 -9.63 -12.53
CA CYS A 77 35.71 -8.95 -13.05
C CYS A 77 36.30 -9.80 -14.18
N THR A 78 35.70 -9.79 -15.36
CA THR A 78 36.45 -10.11 -16.58
C THR A 78 36.90 -8.80 -17.18
N GLY A 79 38.01 -8.30 -16.63
CA GLY A 79 38.94 -7.55 -17.46
C GLY A 79 39.35 -8.46 -18.63
N TRP A 80 38.76 -8.23 -19.80
CA TRP A 80 39.27 -8.68 -21.09
C TRP A 80 39.38 -7.48 -22.02
N ARG A 81 40.47 -6.74 -21.79
CA ARG A 81 41.36 -6.12 -22.77
C ARG A 81 41.07 -6.49 -24.24
N ASN A 82 40.80 -5.50 -25.08
CA ASN A 82 41.30 -5.51 -26.46
C ASN A 82 41.80 -4.10 -26.88
N PRO A 83 43.11 -3.91 -27.12
CA PRO A 83 43.69 -2.66 -27.61
C PRO A 83 43.67 -2.67 -29.14
N GLY A 84 42.84 -1.84 -29.77
CA GLY A 84 42.84 -1.76 -31.24
C GLY A 84 41.61 -1.15 -31.86
N ARG A 85 41.40 0.15 -31.66
CA ARG A 85 40.78 1.00 -32.69
C ARG A 85 41.65 2.23 -32.90
N THR A 86 42.69 1.99 -33.70
CA THR A 86 43.38 3.00 -34.49
C THR A 86 42.41 3.70 -35.45
N SER A 87 42.75 4.96 -35.74
CA SER A 87 42.26 5.77 -36.85
C SER A 87 40.88 6.40 -36.69
N ARG A 88 40.81 7.41 -35.82
CA ARG A 88 39.93 8.56 -36.06
C ARG A 88 40.68 9.44 -37.06
N TYR A 89 40.10 9.56 -38.25
CA TYR A 89 40.41 10.54 -39.29
C TYR A 89 40.81 11.90 -38.70
N SER A 90 42.01 12.38 -39.00
CA SER A 90 42.30 13.77 -39.36
C SER A 90 43.65 13.86 -40.05
#